data_AF-A0A3R9YJ24-F1
#
_entry.id   AF-A0A3R9YJ24-F1
#
_cell.length_a   1.000
_cell.length_b   1.000
_cell.length_c   1.000
_cell.angle_alpha   90.00
_cell.angle_beta   90.00
_cell.angle_gamma   90.00
#
_symmetry.space_group_name_H-M   'P 1'
#
loop_
_entity.id
_entity.type
_entity.pdbx_description
1 polymer ?
#
loop_
_entity_poly.entity_id
_entity_poly.type
_entity_poly.pdbx_seq_one_letter_code
_entity_poly.pdbx_strand_id
1 'polypeptide(L)'
;MHVPSLPEDLDAPARLWARAVTFALVEGAREDGRTEHVLDEHGLWCHSTGACGWWRLTVLDGGRAVFVGQDPDGSHTHIDGEQIDFLAGGPDWLPWEQLRDDARGNLFGFVYWWDNGSWHRITYPEQLGEDGLEGAAPWVGSEEEFLTLAAVLACAEDFASPDQETALYEAVSRFRERAEERTVDEAAVADLLAAVLPDGVSAERLTAALDLVARAGLNPAGTP
;
A
#
# COMPACT_ATOMS: atom_id res chain seq x y z
N MET A 1 11.59 -14.61 15.53
CA MET A 1 11.10 -13.45 14.75
C MET A 1 9.72 -13.85 14.27
N HIS A 2 8.72 -12.97 14.43
CA HIS A 2 7.36 -13.22 13.97
C HIS A 2 7.29 -12.90 12.46
N VAL A 3 6.65 -13.75 11.66
CA VAL A 3 6.46 -13.54 10.22
C VAL A 3 5.01 -13.09 10.01
N PRO A 4 4.79 -11.86 9.50
CA PRO A 4 3.44 -11.34 9.27
C PRO A 4 2.58 -12.28 8.41
N SER A 5 1.42 -12.69 8.93
CA SER A 5 0.45 -13.55 8.25
C SER A 5 -0.91 -13.63 8.98
N LEU A 6 -1.12 -12.78 9.99
CA LEU A 6 -2.32 -12.73 10.80
C LEU A 6 -3.04 -11.38 10.65
N PRO A 7 -4.37 -11.31 10.82
CA PRO A 7 -5.10 -10.04 10.77
C PRO A 7 -4.56 -8.95 11.68
N GLU A 8 -4.10 -9.31 12.87
CA GLU A 8 -3.51 -8.39 13.84
C GLU A 8 -2.15 -7.80 13.43
N ASP A 9 -1.52 -8.33 12.37
CA ASP A 9 -0.26 -7.80 11.84
C ASP A 9 -0.48 -6.56 10.96
N LEU A 10 -1.72 -6.29 10.54
CA LEU A 10 -2.06 -5.16 9.68
C LEU A 10 -2.51 -3.95 10.52
N ASP A 11 -1.90 -2.79 10.27
CA ASP A 11 -2.41 -1.52 10.78
C ASP A 11 -3.80 -1.20 10.22
N ALA A 12 -4.51 -0.24 10.84
CA ALA A 12 -5.84 0.17 10.40
C ALA A 12 -5.87 0.66 8.93
N PRO A 13 -6.97 0.47 8.19
CA PRO A 13 -7.04 0.79 6.75
C PRO A 13 -6.67 2.24 6.41
N ALA A 14 -7.03 3.21 7.27
CA ALA A 14 -6.68 4.62 7.05
C ALA A 14 -5.16 4.83 7.01
N ARG A 15 -4.42 4.14 7.89
CA ARG A 15 -2.96 4.17 7.92
C ARG A 15 -2.37 3.44 6.73
N LEU A 16 -2.89 2.25 6.39
CA LEU A 16 -2.40 1.53 5.21
C LEU A 16 -2.61 2.33 3.93
N TRP A 17 -3.77 2.99 3.81
CA TRP A 17 -4.09 3.87 2.69
C TRP A 17 -3.14 5.07 2.61
N ALA A 18 -2.90 5.73 3.74
CA ALA A 18 -1.93 6.83 3.82
C ALA A 18 -0.53 6.40 3.37
N ARG A 19 -0.05 5.22 3.82
CA ARG A 19 1.24 4.67 3.41
C ARG A 19 1.28 4.36 1.90
N ALA A 20 0.27 3.66 1.40
CA ALA A 20 0.15 3.28 0.00
C ALA A 20 0.15 4.50 -0.95
N VAL A 21 -0.61 5.55 -0.63
CA VAL A 21 -0.63 6.79 -1.42
C VAL A 21 0.69 7.55 -1.32
N THR A 22 1.36 7.48 -0.17
CA THR A 22 2.70 8.08 -0.01
C THR A 22 3.71 7.43 -0.94
N PHE A 23 3.70 6.10 -1.07
CA PHE A 23 4.55 5.40 -2.05
C PHE A 23 4.30 5.88 -3.48
N ALA A 24 3.04 5.96 -3.91
CA ALA A 24 2.69 6.45 -5.24
C ALA A 24 3.14 7.91 -5.49
N LEU A 25 3.09 8.77 -4.47
CA LEU A 25 3.56 10.16 -4.56
C LEU A 25 5.08 10.25 -4.66
N VAL A 26 5.79 9.49 -3.83
CA VAL A 26 7.26 9.47 -3.82
C VAL A 26 7.78 8.93 -5.15
N GLU A 27 7.22 7.83 -5.63
CA GLU A 27 7.57 7.24 -6.92
C GLU A 27 7.24 8.19 -8.08
N GLY A 28 6.02 8.74 -8.11
CA GLY A 28 5.59 9.67 -9.16
C GLY A 28 6.43 10.95 -9.22
N ALA A 29 7.07 11.36 -8.12
CA ALA A 29 7.96 12.52 -8.11
C ALA A 29 9.28 12.26 -8.87
N ARG A 30 9.79 11.02 -8.88
CA ARG A 30 11.11 10.69 -9.45
C ARG A 30 11.09 10.50 -10.97
N GLU A 31 9.94 10.19 -11.57
CA GLU A 31 9.75 10.04 -13.04
C GLU A 31 10.89 9.26 -13.74
N ASP A 32 11.39 8.18 -13.13
CA ASP A 32 12.44 7.33 -13.70
C ASP A 32 11.90 6.31 -14.72
N GLY A 33 10.60 6.36 -15.00
CA GLY A 33 9.88 5.48 -15.90
C GLY A 33 9.40 4.18 -15.25
N ARG A 34 9.60 3.99 -13.94
CA ARG A 34 9.00 2.92 -13.16
C ARG A 34 7.72 3.45 -12.53
N THR A 35 6.63 2.73 -12.71
CA THR A 35 5.35 3.04 -12.07
C THR A 35 4.78 1.73 -11.57
N GLU A 36 5.22 1.38 -10.36
CA GLU A 36 4.80 0.21 -9.61
C GLU A 36 3.49 0.54 -8.89
N HIS A 37 3.35 1.72 -8.29
CA HIS A 37 2.14 2.12 -7.57
C HIS A 37 1.18 2.93 -8.43
N VAL A 38 -0.03 2.40 -8.63
CA VAL A 38 -1.06 3.03 -9.45
C VAL A 38 -2.35 3.13 -8.65
N LEU A 39 -3.03 4.26 -8.76
CA LEU A 39 -4.40 4.45 -8.25
C LEU A 39 -5.39 4.32 -9.42
N ASP A 40 -6.31 3.37 -9.33
CA ASP A 40 -7.42 3.17 -10.27
C ASP A 40 -8.79 3.24 -9.56
N GLU A 41 -9.87 2.90 -10.27
CA GLU A 41 -11.24 2.90 -9.74
C GLU A 41 -11.52 1.82 -8.68
N HIS A 42 -10.63 0.84 -8.55
CA HIS A 42 -10.70 -0.26 -7.59
C HIS A 42 -9.78 -0.08 -6.39
N GLY A 43 -8.95 0.97 -6.37
CA GLY A 43 -8.06 1.29 -5.26
C GLY A 43 -6.61 1.49 -5.72
N LEU A 44 -5.69 1.36 -4.77
CA LEU A 44 -4.27 1.53 -5.03
C LEU A 44 -3.60 0.16 -5.08
N TRP A 45 -2.86 -0.10 -6.14
CA TRP A 45 -2.18 -1.37 -6.34
C TRP A 45 -0.72 -1.15 -6.70
N CYS A 46 0.09 -2.13 -6.33
CA CYS A 46 1.50 -2.22 -6.63
C CYS A 46 1.74 -3.36 -7.61
N HIS A 47 2.20 -3.02 -8.82
CA HIS A 47 2.76 -3.94 -9.78
C HIS A 47 4.21 -4.19 -9.42
N SER A 48 4.53 -5.32 -8.79
CA SER A 48 5.90 -5.75 -8.84
C SER A 48 6.23 -6.25 -10.24
N THR A 49 7.11 -5.52 -10.94
CA THR A 49 7.91 -6.08 -12.04
C THR A 49 9.31 -6.50 -11.56
N GLY A 50 9.47 -6.69 -10.24
CA GLY A 50 10.73 -6.98 -9.56
C GLY A 50 10.64 -8.10 -8.51
N ALA A 51 11.59 -8.12 -7.57
CA ALA A 51 11.75 -9.17 -6.56
C ALA A 51 10.77 -9.09 -5.36
N CYS A 52 9.76 -8.22 -5.42
CA CYS A 52 8.70 -8.10 -4.41
C CYS A 52 7.38 -8.71 -4.93
N GLY A 53 6.42 -8.99 -4.06
CA GLY A 53 5.10 -9.45 -4.46
C GLY A 53 4.25 -8.36 -5.12
N TRP A 54 3.02 -8.69 -5.54
CA TRP A 54 2.02 -7.69 -5.90
C TRP A 54 1.01 -7.53 -4.77
N TRP A 55 0.37 -6.36 -4.68
CA TRP A 55 -0.73 -6.14 -3.75
C TRP A 55 -1.72 -5.08 -4.25
N ARG A 56 -2.94 -5.11 -3.71
CA ARG A 56 -3.97 -4.09 -3.90
C ARG A 56 -4.68 -3.80 -2.59
N LEU A 57 -4.80 -2.52 -2.28
CA LEU A 57 -5.59 -2.00 -1.17
C LEU A 57 -6.79 -1.22 -1.72
N THR A 58 -7.98 -1.66 -1.34
CA THR A 58 -9.24 -1.02 -1.67
C THR A 58 -9.88 -0.51 -0.38
N VAL A 59 -10.08 0.80 -0.27
CA VAL A 59 -10.90 1.41 0.80
C VAL A 59 -12.31 1.66 0.25
N LEU A 60 -13.31 1.20 0.98
CA LEU A 60 -14.72 1.22 0.59
C LEU A 60 -15.55 2.10 1.54
N ASP A 61 -16.74 2.46 1.08
CA ASP A 61 -17.74 3.13 1.90
C ASP A 61 -18.11 2.33 3.15
N GLY A 62 -18.55 3.07 4.18
CA GLY A 62 -18.94 2.47 5.46
C GLY A 62 -17.76 2.01 6.31
N GLY A 63 -16.54 2.47 6.00
CA GLY A 63 -15.35 2.17 6.78
C GLY A 63 -14.84 0.74 6.59
N ARG A 64 -15.08 0.17 5.41
CA ARG A 64 -14.63 -1.16 5.01
C ARG A 64 -13.37 -1.07 4.16
N ALA A 65 -12.58 -2.13 4.12
CA ALA A 65 -11.44 -2.21 3.22
C ALA A 65 -11.16 -3.66 2.83
N VAL A 66 -10.44 -3.85 1.73
CA VAL A 66 -9.94 -5.13 1.28
C VAL A 66 -8.47 -4.97 0.94
N PHE A 67 -7.63 -5.89 1.41
CA PHE A 67 -6.22 -5.96 1.09
C PHE A 67 -5.88 -7.34 0.55
N VAL A 68 -5.43 -7.40 -0.70
CA VAL A 68 -5.09 -8.65 -1.39
C VAL A 68 -3.70 -8.55 -1.98
N GLY A 69 -3.09 -9.69 -2.23
CA GLY A 69 -1.78 -9.73 -2.86
C GLY A 69 -1.19 -11.12 -2.85
N GLN A 70 0.03 -11.24 -3.34
CA GLN A 70 0.80 -12.45 -3.42
C GLN A 70 2.28 -12.10 -3.43
N ASP A 71 3.11 -12.92 -2.80
CA ASP A 71 4.56 -12.75 -2.84
C ASP A 71 5.12 -13.04 -4.27
N PRO A 72 6.42 -12.77 -4.52
CA PRO A 72 7.03 -12.99 -5.83
C PRO A 72 7.23 -14.46 -6.18
N ASP A 73 7.27 -15.35 -5.19
CA ASP A 73 7.46 -16.80 -5.38
C ASP A 73 6.12 -17.53 -5.63
N GLY A 74 5.00 -16.81 -5.59
CA GLY A 74 3.64 -17.33 -5.76
C GLY A 74 3.07 -18.02 -4.52
N SER A 75 3.79 -17.96 -3.39
CA SER A 75 3.65 -18.60 -2.06
C SER A 75 3.07 -20.02 -1.97
N HIS A 76 3.41 -20.66 -0.87
CA HIS A 76 3.00 -21.99 -0.38
C HIS A 76 1.50 -22.18 -0.08
N THR A 77 0.63 -21.39 -0.70
CA THR A 77 -0.83 -21.36 -0.50
C THR A 77 -1.56 -22.50 -1.23
N HIS A 78 -0.80 -23.50 -1.64
CA HIS A 78 -1.27 -24.71 -2.28
C HIS A 78 -1.16 -25.88 -1.31
N ILE A 79 -2.25 -26.64 -1.19
CA ILE A 79 -2.29 -27.89 -0.43
C ILE A 79 -2.59 -29.00 -1.42
N ASP A 80 -1.74 -30.03 -1.42
CA ASP A 80 -1.83 -31.15 -2.37
C ASP A 80 -1.88 -30.73 -3.85
N GLY A 81 -1.30 -29.56 -4.18
CA GLY A 81 -1.26 -29.00 -5.53
C GLY A 81 -2.46 -28.13 -5.91
N GLU A 82 -3.40 -27.88 -4.99
CA GLU A 82 -4.55 -27.00 -5.19
C GLU A 82 -4.43 -25.74 -4.33
N GLN A 83 -4.65 -24.56 -4.93
CA GLN A 83 -4.70 -23.31 -4.17
C GLN A 83 -5.89 -23.33 -3.21
N ILE A 84 -5.68 -22.84 -1.98
CA ILE A 84 -6.77 -22.69 -1.03
C ILE A 84 -7.80 -21.65 -1.52
N ASP A 85 -9.07 -21.85 -1.16
CA ASP A 85 -10.12 -20.88 -1.48
C ASP A 85 -10.10 -19.69 -0.52
N PHE A 86 -9.31 -18.67 -0.85
CA PHE A 86 -9.19 -17.42 -0.09
C PHE A 86 -10.49 -16.64 0.09
N LEU A 87 -11.52 -16.95 -0.71
CA LEU A 87 -12.79 -16.25 -0.66
C LEU A 87 -13.87 -17.02 0.13
N ALA A 88 -13.53 -18.20 0.65
CA ALA A 88 -14.46 -19.06 1.37
C ALA A 88 -15.08 -18.34 2.60
N GLY A 89 -16.40 -18.10 2.54
CA GLY A 89 -17.13 -17.52 3.67
C GLY A 89 -16.90 -16.02 3.89
N GLY A 90 -16.33 -15.31 2.91
CA GLY A 90 -16.23 -13.85 2.94
C GLY A 90 -17.62 -13.17 2.99
N PRO A 91 -17.70 -11.91 3.48
CA PRO A 91 -18.98 -11.22 3.59
C PRO A 91 -19.57 -10.84 2.22
N ASP A 92 -20.88 -10.62 2.19
CA ASP A 92 -21.66 -10.32 0.98
C ASP A 92 -21.26 -9.01 0.28
N TRP A 93 -20.72 -8.06 1.05
CA TRP A 93 -20.31 -6.75 0.56
C TRP A 93 -18.97 -6.74 -0.17
N LEU A 94 -18.18 -7.83 -0.11
CA LEU A 94 -16.90 -7.89 -0.82
C LEU A 94 -17.07 -7.60 -2.32
N PRO A 95 -16.05 -7.05 -2.99
CA PRO A 95 -16.05 -6.85 -4.45
C PRO A 95 -15.92 -8.20 -5.19
N TRP A 96 -16.97 -9.02 -5.11
CA TRP A 96 -16.97 -10.43 -5.52
C TRP A 96 -16.65 -10.67 -6.99
N GLU A 97 -17.03 -9.76 -7.88
CA GLU A 97 -16.74 -9.89 -9.31
C GLU A 97 -15.23 -9.83 -9.53
N GLN A 98 -14.59 -8.76 -9.09
CA GLN A 98 -13.15 -8.58 -9.18
C GLN A 98 -12.38 -9.70 -8.45
N LEU A 99 -12.74 -10.00 -7.20
CA LEU A 99 -12.00 -11.02 -6.42
C LEU A 99 -12.08 -12.42 -7.06
N ARG A 100 -13.21 -12.77 -7.68
CA ARG A 100 -13.34 -14.05 -8.39
C ARG A 100 -12.53 -14.08 -9.68
N ASP A 101 -12.41 -12.95 -10.36
CA ASP A 101 -11.57 -12.84 -11.55
C ASP A 101 -10.09 -12.97 -11.19
N ASP A 102 -9.65 -12.29 -10.12
CA ASP A 102 -8.29 -12.40 -9.56
C ASP A 102 -7.98 -13.84 -9.10
N ALA A 103 -8.92 -14.50 -8.40
CA ALA A 103 -8.78 -15.90 -7.99
C ALA A 103 -8.62 -16.86 -9.18
N ARG A 104 -9.38 -16.67 -10.28
CA ARG A 104 -9.20 -17.47 -11.50
C ARG A 104 -7.85 -17.26 -12.15
N GLY A 105 -7.23 -16.10 -11.94
CA GLY A 105 -5.87 -15.78 -12.37
C GLY A 105 -4.77 -16.35 -11.47
N ASN A 106 -5.12 -17.05 -10.38
CA ASN A 106 -4.19 -17.55 -9.36
C ASN A 106 -3.36 -16.43 -8.70
N LEU A 107 -3.98 -15.25 -8.52
CA LEU A 107 -3.28 -14.05 -8.07
C LEU A 107 -3.20 -13.92 -6.54
N PHE A 108 -3.77 -14.82 -5.75
CA PHE A 108 -3.79 -14.66 -4.29
C PHE A 108 -2.72 -15.48 -3.56
N GLY A 109 -1.91 -14.78 -2.78
CA GLY A 109 -1.22 -15.28 -1.60
C GLY A 109 -2.04 -15.02 -0.32
N PHE A 110 -2.78 -13.92 -0.28
CA PHE A 110 -3.65 -13.55 0.84
C PHE A 110 -4.86 -12.71 0.40
N VAL A 111 -5.92 -12.77 1.22
CA VAL A 111 -7.08 -11.88 1.14
C VAL A 111 -7.51 -11.51 2.56
N TYR A 112 -7.34 -10.23 2.90
CA TYR A 112 -7.79 -9.63 4.15
C TYR A 112 -8.95 -8.68 3.87
N TRP A 113 -9.94 -8.65 4.76
CA TRP A 113 -11.01 -7.66 4.72
C TRP A 113 -11.21 -7.01 6.09
N TRP A 114 -11.39 -5.70 6.09
CA TRP A 114 -11.66 -4.93 7.29
C TRP A 114 -13.16 -4.73 7.46
N ASP A 115 -13.68 -5.15 8.61
CA ASP A 115 -15.06 -4.91 9.01
C ASP A 115 -15.15 -4.80 10.53
N ASN A 116 -16.03 -3.92 11.00
CA ASN A 116 -16.31 -3.73 12.43
C ASN A 116 -15.07 -3.50 13.33
N GLY A 117 -14.04 -2.82 12.81
CA GLY A 117 -12.89 -2.39 13.59
C GLY A 117 -11.74 -3.40 13.68
N SER A 118 -11.76 -4.47 12.88
CA SER A 118 -10.63 -5.40 12.76
C SER A 118 -10.48 -5.91 11.33
N TRP A 119 -9.26 -6.34 10.99
CA TRP A 119 -9.03 -7.18 9.82
C TRP A 119 -9.53 -8.59 10.08
N HIS A 120 -9.94 -9.25 9.02
CA HIS A 120 -10.38 -10.64 9.00
C HIS A 120 -9.78 -11.30 7.76
N ARG A 121 -9.59 -12.62 7.84
CA ARG A 121 -9.30 -13.48 6.71
C ARG A 121 -9.94 -14.84 6.95
N ILE A 122 -9.91 -15.70 5.94
CA ILE A 122 -10.29 -17.10 6.14
C ILE A 122 -9.36 -17.77 7.16
N THR A 123 -9.87 -18.78 7.87
CA THR A 123 -9.00 -19.66 8.65
C THR A 123 -8.15 -20.48 7.71
N TYR A 124 -6.83 -20.30 7.78
CA TYR A 124 -5.92 -21.10 6.97
C TYR A 124 -5.82 -22.53 7.52
N PRO A 125 -5.65 -23.53 6.66
CA PRO A 125 -5.30 -24.88 7.09
C PRO A 125 -3.99 -24.89 7.87
N GLU A 126 -3.83 -25.81 8.84
CA GLU A 126 -2.65 -25.88 9.71
C GLU A 126 -1.32 -26.08 8.96
N GLN A 127 -1.39 -26.60 7.74
CA GLN A 127 -0.23 -26.80 6.86
C GLN A 127 0.33 -25.50 6.30
N LEU A 128 -0.47 -24.42 6.28
CA LEU A 128 -0.07 -23.11 5.78
C LEU A 128 0.46 -22.26 6.93
N GLY A 129 1.79 -22.15 7.01
CA GLY A 129 2.47 -21.41 8.08
C GLY A 129 2.55 -19.90 7.86
N GLU A 130 2.49 -19.45 6.61
CA GLU A 130 2.54 -18.04 6.18
C GLU A 130 1.82 -17.89 4.83
N ASP A 131 1.48 -16.66 4.44
CA ASP A 131 0.66 -16.35 3.25
C ASP A 131 1.31 -15.37 2.27
N GLY A 132 2.62 -15.16 2.40
CA GLY A 132 3.39 -14.27 1.55
C GLY A 132 3.25 -12.78 1.88
N LEU A 133 2.52 -12.41 2.93
CA LEU A 133 2.31 -11.01 3.31
C LEU A 133 3.63 -10.27 3.56
N GLU A 134 4.60 -10.90 4.23
CA GLU A 134 5.92 -10.32 4.48
C GLU A 134 6.67 -9.97 3.17
N GLY A 135 6.61 -10.85 2.17
CA GLY A 135 7.30 -10.66 0.89
C GLY A 135 6.60 -9.67 -0.04
N ALA A 136 5.28 -9.54 0.07
CA ALA A 136 4.50 -8.61 -0.75
C ALA A 136 4.46 -7.20 -0.14
N ALA A 137 4.30 -7.09 1.17
CA ALA A 137 4.00 -5.84 1.85
C ALA A 137 4.53 -5.81 3.30
N PRO A 138 5.86 -5.81 3.52
CA PRO A 138 6.45 -5.84 4.86
C PRO A 138 6.11 -4.58 5.71
N TRP A 139 5.64 -3.53 5.06
CA TRP A 139 5.27 -2.24 5.64
C TRP A 139 3.90 -2.20 6.34
N VAL A 140 3.06 -3.23 6.21
CA VAL A 140 1.65 -3.16 6.69
C VAL A 140 1.53 -3.02 8.20
N GLY A 141 2.50 -3.53 8.97
CA GLY A 141 2.53 -3.46 10.43
C GLY A 141 3.74 -2.72 10.99
N SER A 142 4.59 -2.15 10.14
CA SER A 142 5.90 -1.62 10.54
C SER A 142 6.14 -0.23 9.95
N GLU A 143 6.28 0.76 10.83
CA GLU A 143 6.68 2.12 10.44
C GLU A 143 8.13 2.15 9.91
N GLU A 144 9.00 1.31 10.46
CA GLU A 144 10.40 1.20 10.01
C GLU A 144 10.47 0.72 8.56
N GLU A 145 9.79 -0.39 8.24
CA GLU A 145 9.74 -0.93 6.87
C GLU A 145 9.06 0.03 5.90
N PHE A 146 7.99 0.72 6.35
CA PHE A 146 7.36 1.78 5.57
C PHE A 146 8.34 2.89 5.20
N LEU A 147 9.09 3.41 6.17
CA LEU A 147 10.06 4.48 5.95
C LEU A 147 11.21 4.02 5.05
N THR A 148 11.73 2.82 5.28
CA THR A 148 12.79 2.23 4.46
C THR A 148 12.34 2.09 3.00
N LEU A 149 11.15 1.54 2.74
CA LEU A 149 10.63 1.43 1.37
C LEU A 149 10.37 2.80 0.73
N ALA A 150 9.86 3.77 1.48
CA ALA A 150 9.69 5.13 0.97
C ALA A 150 11.04 5.77 0.58
N ALA A 151 12.11 5.53 1.35
CA ALA A 151 13.44 5.99 1.01
C ALA A 151 14.01 5.31 -0.25
N VAL A 152 13.78 4.00 -0.42
CA VAL A 152 14.15 3.28 -1.64
C VAL A 152 13.42 3.85 -2.86
N LEU A 153 12.11 4.07 -2.77
CA LEU A 153 11.33 4.69 -3.85
C LEU A 153 11.77 6.13 -4.14
N ALA A 154 12.26 6.84 -3.12
CA ALA A 154 12.82 8.18 -3.27
C ALA A 154 14.25 8.18 -3.83
N CYS A 155 14.87 7.03 -4.10
CA CYS A 155 16.29 6.88 -4.44
C CYS A 155 17.19 7.62 -3.44
N ALA A 156 16.97 7.39 -2.14
CA ALA A 156 17.71 8.08 -1.07
C ALA A 156 19.23 7.82 -1.14
N GLU A 157 19.69 6.77 -1.82
CA GLU A 157 21.11 6.54 -2.11
C GLU A 157 21.75 7.64 -2.96
N ASP A 158 20.95 8.41 -3.72
CA ASP A 158 21.40 9.56 -4.51
C ASP A 158 21.52 10.84 -3.68
N PHE A 159 21.14 10.81 -2.40
CA PHE A 159 21.24 11.97 -1.52
C PHE A 159 22.70 12.31 -1.20
N ALA A 160 22.98 13.61 -1.22
CA ALA A 160 24.31 14.16 -0.98
C ALA A 160 24.71 14.17 0.50
N SER A 161 23.76 14.02 1.43
CA SER A 161 24.04 13.99 2.87
C SER A 161 23.02 13.18 3.71
N PRO A 162 23.42 12.69 4.90
CA PRO A 162 22.51 12.07 5.87
C PRO A 162 21.38 13.00 6.38
N ASP A 163 21.61 14.32 6.33
CA ASP A 163 20.59 15.30 6.72
C ASP A 163 19.40 15.29 5.74
N GLN A 164 19.66 15.02 4.45
CA GLN A 164 18.59 14.88 3.44
C GLN A 164 17.78 13.61 3.66
N GLU A 165 18.44 12.50 4.00
CA GLU A 165 17.74 11.25 4.37
C GLU A 165 16.86 11.45 5.61
N THR A 166 17.39 12.12 6.63
CA THR A 166 16.61 12.45 7.84
C THR A 166 15.41 13.35 7.51
N ALA A 167 15.62 14.37 6.68
CA ALA A 167 14.54 15.26 6.24
C ALA A 167 13.45 14.52 5.43
N LEU A 168 13.85 13.53 4.62
CA LEU A 168 12.91 12.66 3.92
C LEU A 168 12.06 11.86 4.90
N TYR A 169 12.66 11.16 5.87
CA TYR A 169 11.90 10.40 6.86
C TYR A 169 10.92 11.27 7.63
N GLU A 170 11.35 12.47 8.07
CA GLU A 170 10.46 13.41 8.74
C GLU A 170 9.30 13.87 7.84
N ALA A 171 9.58 14.18 6.57
CA ALA A 171 8.55 14.61 5.62
C ALA A 171 7.55 13.49 5.32
N VAL A 172 8.02 12.26 5.12
CA VAL A 172 7.20 11.07 4.89
C VAL A 172 6.32 10.79 6.10
N SER A 173 6.86 10.79 7.33
CA SER A 173 6.06 10.60 8.54
C SER A 173 5.00 11.69 8.72
N ARG A 174 5.37 12.97 8.57
CA ARG A 174 4.41 14.09 8.67
C ARG A 174 3.31 14.01 7.62
N PHE A 175 3.65 13.63 6.40
CA PHE A 175 2.68 13.45 5.32
C PHE A 175 1.72 12.29 5.63
N ARG A 176 2.25 11.12 6.05
CA ARG A 176 1.46 9.94 6.44
C ARG A 176 0.44 10.28 7.53
N GLU A 177 0.84 11.04 8.56
CA GLU A 177 -0.05 11.48 9.63
C GLU A 177 -1.22 12.33 9.11
N ARG A 178 -0.93 13.33 8.28
CA ARG A 178 -1.97 14.16 7.67
C ARG A 178 -2.86 13.38 6.72
N ALA A 179 -2.29 12.43 5.97
CA ALA A 179 -3.03 11.55 5.07
C ALA A 179 -3.98 10.63 5.83
N GLU A 180 -3.54 10.06 6.96
CA GLU A 180 -4.38 9.24 7.84
C GLU A 180 -5.57 10.04 8.40
N GLU A 181 -5.35 11.32 8.72
CA GLU A 181 -6.38 12.25 9.20
C GLU A 181 -7.22 12.90 8.09
N ARG A 182 -6.88 12.68 6.81
CA ARG A 182 -7.47 13.36 5.64
C ARG A 182 -7.37 14.90 5.71
N THR A 183 -6.23 15.39 6.17
CA THR A 183 -5.92 16.82 6.31
C THR A 183 -4.78 17.27 5.40
N VAL A 184 -4.53 16.53 4.31
CA VAL A 184 -3.49 16.89 3.34
C VAL A 184 -3.91 18.15 2.60
N ASP A 185 -3.04 19.16 2.65
CA ASP A 185 -3.16 20.41 1.92
C ASP A 185 -2.00 20.56 0.92
N GLU A 186 -2.03 21.60 0.10
CA GLU A 186 -0.99 21.86 -0.90
C GLU A 186 0.40 22.01 -0.26
N ALA A 187 0.49 22.59 0.93
CA ALA A 187 1.75 22.73 1.65
C ALA A 187 2.33 21.37 2.05
N ALA A 188 1.51 20.45 2.55
CA ALA A 188 1.95 19.11 2.89
C ALA A 188 2.48 18.34 1.67
N VAL A 189 1.83 18.49 0.51
CA VAL A 189 2.30 17.89 -0.75
C VAL A 189 3.62 18.52 -1.18
N ALA A 190 3.72 19.85 -1.17
CA ALA A 190 4.94 20.56 -1.54
C ALA A 190 6.12 20.21 -0.63
N ASP A 191 5.89 20.09 0.68
CA ASP A 191 6.90 19.71 1.67
C ASP A 191 7.42 18.28 1.43
N LEU A 192 6.53 17.32 1.14
CA LEU A 192 6.92 15.95 0.77
C LEU A 192 7.77 15.95 -0.51
N LEU A 193 7.30 16.61 -1.56
CA LEU A 193 8.01 16.65 -2.84
C LEU A 193 9.37 17.35 -2.74
N ALA A 194 9.50 18.39 -1.92
CA ALA A 194 10.76 19.08 -1.70
C ALA A 194 11.79 18.18 -0.98
N ALA A 195 11.33 17.29 -0.10
CA ALA A 195 12.20 16.31 0.54
C ALA A 195 12.63 15.19 -0.41
N VAL A 196 11.75 14.76 -1.33
CA VAL A 196 12.07 13.77 -2.37
C VAL A 196 12.96 14.36 -3.47
N LEU A 197 12.73 15.62 -3.86
CA LEU A 197 13.44 16.33 -4.93
C LEU A 197 14.13 17.59 -4.38
N PRO A 198 15.27 17.46 -3.66
CA PRO A 198 15.95 18.60 -3.04
C PRO A 198 16.46 19.63 -4.06
N ASP A 199 16.69 19.23 -5.31
CA ASP A 199 17.11 20.11 -6.40
C ASP A 199 15.97 20.93 -7.02
N GLY A 200 14.72 20.66 -6.62
CA GLY A 200 13.54 21.44 -6.99
C GLY A 200 12.40 20.61 -7.56
N VAL A 201 11.18 21.11 -7.31
CA VAL A 201 9.91 20.51 -7.76
C VAL A 201 9.34 21.35 -8.90
N SER A 202 9.02 20.72 -10.04
CA SER A 202 8.34 21.42 -11.13
C SER A 202 6.86 21.66 -10.81
N ALA A 203 6.27 22.70 -11.39
CA ALA A 203 4.83 22.97 -11.21
C ALA A 203 3.95 21.82 -11.74
N GLU A 204 4.41 21.13 -12.78
CA GLU A 204 3.73 19.96 -13.37
C GLU A 204 3.69 18.79 -12.37
N ARG A 205 4.81 18.49 -11.70
CA ARG A 205 4.88 17.43 -10.67
C ARG A 205 4.02 17.76 -9.46
N LEU A 206 4.06 19.01 -8.99
CA LEU A 206 3.18 19.44 -7.90
C LEU A 206 1.71 19.29 -8.29
N THR A 207 1.34 19.67 -9.51
CA THR A 207 -0.04 19.53 -10.01
C THR A 207 -0.47 18.06 -10.09
N ALA A 208 0.38 17.18 -10.61
CA ALA A 208 0.11 15.74 -10.68
C ALA A 208 -0.05 15.10 -9.29
N ALA A 209 0.81 15.48 -8.34
CA ALA A 209 0.72 15.03 -6.96
C ALA A 209 -0.58 15.48 -6.27
N LEU A 210 -1.00 16.74 -6.49
CA LEU A 210 -2.27 17.26 -5.97
C LEU A 210 -3.48 16.53 -6.57
N ASP A 211 -3.45 16.19 -7.85
CA ASP A 211 -4.48 15.38 -8.51
C ASP A 211 -4.58 13.98 -7.87
N LEU A 212 -3.44 13.32 -7.64
CA LEU A 212 -3.39 12.01 -7.00
C LEU A 212 -3.97 12.06 -5.57
N VAL A 213 -3.58 13.05 -4.77
CA VAL A 213 -4.10 13.27 -3.40
C VAL A 213 -5.62 13.50 -3.42
N ALA A 214 -6.12 14.28 -4.38
CA ALA A 214 -7.54 14.53 -4.52
C ALA A 214 -8.31 13.26 -4.88
N ARG A 215 -7.83 12.49 -5.86
CA ARG A 215 -8.41 11.22 -6.28
C ARG A 215 -8.35 10.16 -5.18
N ALA A 216 -7.32 10.19 -4.34
CA ALA A 216 -7.18 9.32 -3.18
C ALA A 216 -8.03 9.74 -1.97
N GLY A 217 -8.75 10.87 -2.04
CA GLY A 217 -9.64 11.34 -0.97
C GLY A 217 -8.91 11.77 0.31
N LEU A 218 -7.67 12.27 0.19
CA LEU A 218 -6.85 12.68 1.35
C LEU A 218 -6.99 14.16 1.73
N ASN A 219 -7.67 14.95 0.89
CA ASN A 219 -7.92 16.37 1.14
C ASN A 219 -9.06 16.56 2.15
N PRO A 220 -9.05 17.65 2.95
CA PRO A 220 -10.11 17.95 3.91
C PRO A 220 -11.48 18.23 3.28
N ALA A 221 -11.54 18.43 1.96
CA ALA A 221 -12.77 18.62 1.19
C ALA A 221 -13.23 17.35 0.44
N GLY A 222 -12.45 16.27 0.47
CA GLY A 222 -12.80 15.01 -0.17
C GLY A 222 -13.88 14.28 0.62
N THR A 223 -15.10 14.27 0.10
CA THR A 223 -16.08 13.25 0.51
C THR A 223 -15.78 12.00 -0.34
N PRO A 224 -15.78 10.78 0.23
CA PRO A 224 -15.64 9.55 -0.55
C PRO A 224 -16.66 9.49 -1.69
#